data_AF-A0A7V7QKK2-F1
#
_entry.id   AF-A0A7V7QKK2-F1
#
_cell.length_a   1.000
_cell.length_b   1.000
_cell.length_c   1.000
_cell.angle_alpha   90.00
_cell.angle_beta   90.00
_cell.angle_gamma   90.00
#
_symmetry.space_group_name_H-M   'P 1'
#
loop_
_entity.id
_entity.type
_entity.pdbx_description
1 polymer ?
#
loop_
_entity_poly.entity_id
_entity_poly.type
_entity_poly.pdbx_seq_one_letter_code
_entity_poly.pdbx_strand_id
1 'polypeptide(L)'
;MKNQKQLQNIYFYKSKTSFIILLLVTLLLNGCANSSPPPNQEPTVPEVSKEVNSKKETATNENQVTTIENTASTIESDNSYQIVTKEYNKDNIHIKYPQLSGLSDEKKQTALNEFIENDILDSQVNRIYESNIANETTPLSLDLDYQVKLSTPDVLSFAFEGSSYIEGGAHPNSFLYGLTLDLQNQKKLYLSNFTDINMELIEKIKNAKTVSNQSLGDINDEMAESIKTYLNNNLETLGTGFMIWSLEHGSESNFYVTDESLFVSLDVGHVLGDYAAFEIPGLNIANFAQTYNSNLCLPTENLVVRFDMKDSDKTLAVCMDKQKNYLVYRFGTKDKIEFEYPEKKDNSWSNFSYLHQDNAGESQSETLTTLTFQNGDYEYVVYERLANQTTFVGVKIINLSTKKETDRQGDASTFAGVWYDVEETYKNVSTTP
;
A
#
# COMPACT_ATOMS: atom_id res chain seq x y z
N MET A 1 -32.57 -19.38 -10.83
CA MET A 1 -31.54 -19.70 -11.85
C MET A 1 -31.49 -18.57 -12.87
N LYS A 2 -30.28 -18.08 -13.15
CA LYS A 2 -29.89 -17.06 -14.13
C LYS A 2 -30.41 -15.63 -13.92
N ASN A 3 -29.57 -14.80 -13.29
CA ASN A 3 -29.16 -13.51 -13.84
C ASN A 3 -27.98 -12.96 -13.01
N GLN A 4 -26.77 -13.14 -13.52
CA GLN A 4 -25.56 -12.43 -13.10
C GLN A 4 -24.76 -12.09 -14.35
N LYS A 5 -24.02 -10.97 -14.27
CA LYS A 5 -23.16 -10.34 -15.28
C LYS A 5 -23.80 -9.24 -16.13
N GLN A 6 -24.10 -8.12 -15.48
CA GLN A 6 -23.78 -6.81 -16.04
C GLN A 6 -23.21 -5.92 -14.93
N LEU A 7 -22.26 -5.06 -15.34
CA LEU A 7 -21.57 -4.01 -14.59
C LEU A 7 -20.25 -4.42 -13.91
N GLN A 8 -19.17 -4.36 -14.69
CA GLN A 8 -18.00 -3.50 -14.41
C GLN A 8 -17.11 -3.47 -15.67
N ASN A 9 -17.53 -2.65 -16.64
CA ASN A 9 -16.63 -2.16 -17.70
C ASN A 9 -16.20 -0.76 -17.25
N ILE A 10 -15.00 -0.64 -16.69
CA ILE A 10 -14.39 0.66 -16.41
C ILE A 10 -13.46 1.00 -17.58
N TYR A 11 -13.89 2.03 -18.29
CA TYR A 11 -13.22 2.89 -19.26
C TYR A 11 -11.68 2.82 -19.34
N PHE A 12 -11.18 2.14 -20.38
CA PHE A 12 -9.99 2.59 -21.10
C PHE A 12 -10.46 3.48 -22.25
N TYR A 13 -10.13 4.77 -22.18
CA TYR A 13 -10.43 5.72 -23.24
C TYR A 13 -9.62 5.34 -24.49
N LYS A 14 -10.31 4.97 -25.57
CA LYS A 14 -9.73 4.89 -26.92
C LYS A 14 -9.33 6.30 -27.36
N SER A 15 -8.08 6.70 -27.12
CA SER A 15 -7.44 7.73 -27.95
C SER A 15 -6.67 7.04 -29.06
N LYS A 16 -7.23 7.08 -30.28
CA LYS A 16 -6.47 6.83 -31.50
C LYS A 16 -5.56 8.02 -31.78
N THR A 17 -4.46 8.10 -31.08
CA THR A 17 -3.33 8.97 -31.43
C THR A 17 -2.07 8.17 -31.17
N SER A 18 -1.44 7.70 -32.25
CA SER A 18 -0.07 7.17 -32.20
C SER A 18 0.84 8.22 -31.59
N PHE A 19 1.26 8.03 -30.35
CA PHE A 19 2.40 8.75 -29.80
C PHE A 19 3.66 8.05 -30.31
N ILE A 20 4.17 8.54 -31.44
CA ILE A 20 5.54 8.28 -31.86
C ILE A 20 6.42 9.03 -30.87
N ILE A 21 7.08 8.31 -29.97
CA ILE A 21 8.19 8.86 -29.18
C ILE A 21 9.34 9.06 -30.16
N LEU A 22 9.50 10.31 -30.61
CA LEU A 22 10.61 10.73 -31.45
C LEU A 22 11.86 10.81 -30.57
N LEU A 23 12.66 9.74 -30.56
CA LEU A 23 13.98 9.73 -29.96
C LEU A 23 14.91 10.60 -30.82
N LEU A 24 15.10 11.85 -30.42
CA LEU A 24 16.02 12.80 -31.07
C LEU A 24 17.47 12.41 -30.70
N VAL A 25 18.04 11.49 -31.46
CA VAL A 25 19.49 11.25 -31.48
C VAL A 25 20.15 12.43 -32.19
N THR A 26 20.78 13.33 -31.44
CA THR A 26 21.70 14.30 -32.00
C THR A 26 23.02 13.60 -32.34
N LEU A 27 23.11 13.15 -33.60
CA LEU A 27 24.37 12.85 -34.27
C LEU A 27 25.21 14.14 -34.36
N LEU A 28 26.19 14.29 -33.47
CA LEU A 28 27.35 15.14 -33.77
C LEU A 28 28.33 14.32 -34.61
N LEU A 29 28.14 14.42 -35.93
CA LEU A 29 29.19 14.12 -36.89
C LEU A 29 30.30 15.17 -36.73
N ASN A 30 31.44 14.76 -36.20
CA ASN A 30 32.72 15.32 -36.59
C ASN A 30 33.64 14.16 -36.98
N GLY A 31 33.86 14.05 -38.28
CA GLY A 31 34.84 13.13 -38.84
C GLY A 31 36.26 13.64 -38.60
N CYS A 32 37.15 12.70 -38.28
CA CYS A 32 38.54 12.76 -38.70
C CYS A 32 38.85 11.46 -39.45
N ALA A 33 39.43 11.62 -40.62
CA ALA A 33 39.65 10.59 -41.62
C ALA A 33 40.77 9.60 -41.25
N ASN A 34 40.57 8.36 -41.71
CA ASN A 34 41.53 7.37 -42.20
C ASN A 34 42.74 6.97 -41.32
N SER A 35 42.70 5.74 -40.81
CA SER A 35 43.70 4.71 -41.17
C SER A 35 43.17 3.30 -40.92
N SER A 36 43.34 2.44 -41.93
CA SER A 36 42.83 1.06 -42.01
C SER A 36 43.47 0.10 -41.00
N PRO A 37 42.80 -0.99 -40.60
CA PRO A 37 43.38 -2.00 -39.70
C PRO A 37 44.27 -3.00 -40.47
N PRO A 38 45.39 -3.49 -39.90
CA PRO A 38 46.14 -4.59 -40.47
C PRO A 38 45.54 -5.96 -40.07
N PRO A 39 45.86 -7.04 -40.82
CA PRO A 39 45.08 -8.26 -40.86
C PRO A 39 45.52 -9.34 -39.85
N ASN A 40 44.60 -10.27 -39.65
CA ASN A 40 44.73 -11.56 -38.98
C ASN A 40 45.99 -12.35 -39.42
N GLN A 41 46.79 -12.80 -38.46
CA GLN A 41 47.79 -13.87 -38.64
C GLN A 41 47.90 -14.73 -37.36
N GLU A 42 47.35 -15.94 -37.40
CA GLU A 42 48.01 -17.12 -36.80
C GLU A 42 48.97 -17.71 -37.87
N PRO A 43 49.91 -18.62 -37.55
CA PRO A 43 50.29 -19.25 -36.27
C PRO A 43 51.81 -19.19 -35.99
N THR A 44 52.27 -19.63 -34.80
CA THR A 44 53.48 -20.50 -34.65
C THR A 44 53.71 -20.95 -33.20
N VAL A 45 53.84 -22.27 -33.03
CA VAL A 45 54.33 -22.97 -31.83
C VAL A 45 55.85 -23.20 -32.00
N PRO A 46 56.68 -22.99 -30.97
CA PRO A 46 57.40 -24.08 -30.27
C PRO A 46 57.60 -23.76 -28.77
N GLU A 47 57.97 -24.64 -27.85
CA GLU A 47 58.08 -26.09 -27.71
C GLU A 47 58.38 -26.31 -26.20
N VAL A 48 57.66 -27.25 -25.58
CA VAL A 48 58.01 -28.12 -24.44
C VAL A 48 58.91 -27.62 -23.30
N SER A 49 58.36 -27.63 -22.08
CA SER A 49 58.90 -28.38 -20.91
C SER A 49 57.77 -28.59 -19.88
N LYS A 50 57.11 -29.76 -19.90
CA LYS A 50 57.27 -30.85 -18.90
C LYS A 50 57.48 -30.38 -17.47
N GLU A 51 56.41 -30.42 -16.67
CA GLU A 51 56.42 -31.24 -15.46
C GLU A 51 55.04 -31.83 -15.20
N VAL A 52 55.05 -33.14 -14.96
CA VAL A 52 53.92 -34.02 -14.74
C VAL A 52 53.80 -34.20 -13.24
N ASN A 53 52.59 -34.05 -12.70
CA ASN A 53 52.20 -34.96 -11.63
C ASN A 53 50.76 -35.44 -11.85
N SER A 54 50.69 -36.72 -12.19
CA SER A 54 49.48 -37.50 -12.40
C SER A 54 49.13 -38.20 -11.10
N LYS A 55 47.87 -38.08 -10.67
CA LYS A 55 47.16 -39.22 -10.08
C LYS A 55 45.74 -39.25 -10.63
N LYS A 56 45.52 -40.26 -11.46
CA LYS A 56 44.22 -40.72 -11.94
C LYS A 56 43.87 -41.95 -11.11
N GLU A 57 42.68 -41.97 -10.52
CA GLU A 57 42.01 -43.22 -10.19
C GLU A 57 40.52 -43.08 -10.54
N THR A 58 39.97 -44.18 -11.04
CA THR A 58 38.70 -44.31 -11.72
C THR A 58 37.84 -45.25 -10.88
N ALA A 59 36.61 -44.86 -10.51
CA ALA A 59 35.50 -45.78 -10.27
C ALA A 59 34.14 -45.04 -10.14
N THR A 60 33.30 -45.30 -11.14
CA THR A 60 31.85 -45.56 -11.17
C THR A 60 30.95 -45.29 -9.94
N ASN A 61 29.85 -44.57 -10.24
CA ASN A 61 28.48 -44.56 -9.69
C ASN A 61 28.23 -44.74 -8.19
N GLU A 62 27.60 -43.73 -7.58
CA GLU A 62 26.35 -43.89 -6.83
C GLU A 62 25.60 -42.54 -6.71
N ASN A 63 24.29 -42.58 -6.93
CA ASN A 63 23.36 -41.47 -6.72
C ASN A 63 23.41 -41.03 -5.25
N GLN A 64 23.82 -39.79 -4.99
CA GLN A 64 23.60 -39.13 -3.71
C GLN A 64 22.87 -37.82 -3.96
N VAL A 65 21.59 -37.81 -3.58
CA VAL A 65 20.80 -36.60 -3.40
C VAL A 65 21.46 -35.83 -2.27
N THR A 66 22.25 -34.82 -2.62
CA THR A 66 22.80 -33.88 -1.66
C THR A 66 21.74 -32.80 -1.45
N THR A 67 20.97 -32.94 -0.38
CA THR A 67 20.21 -31.83 0.18
C THR A 67 21.22 -30.76 0.59
N ILE A 68 21.31 -29.71 -0.22
CA ILE A 68 22.02 -28.49 0.16
C ILE A 68 21.06 -27.77 1.11
N GLU A 69 21.36 -27.82 2.41
CA GLU A 69 20.76 -26.93 3.40
C GLU A 69 21.12 -25.50 3.01
N ASN A 70 20.18 -24.81 2.36
CA ASN A 70 20.26 -23.37 2.18
C ASN A 70 19.99 -22.71 3.53
N THR A 71 21.01 -22.01 4.02
CA THR A 71 21.00 -21.22 5.24
C THR A 71 19.84 -20.23 5.21
N ALA A 72 18.78 -20.50 5.98
CA ALA A 72 17.73 -19.55 6.25
C ALA A 72 18.34 -18.33 6.94
N SER A 73 18.16 -17.14 6.33
CA SER A 73 18.51 -15.89 6.98
C SER A 73 17.43 -15.60 8.03
N THR A 74 17.65 -16.12 9.24
CA THR A 74 16.76 -15.93 10.38
C THR A 74 17.01 -14.52 10.92
N ILE A 75 16.12 -13.58 10.61
CA ILE A 75 16.09 -12.28 11.30
C ILE A 75 15.45 -12.54 12.66
N GLU A 76 16.26 -12.64 13.72
CA GLU A 76 15.79 -12.65 15.10
C GLU A 76 15.15 -11.30 15.42
N SER A 77 13.83 -11.27 15.32
CA SER A 77 13.00 -10.24 15.93
C SER A 77 12.29 -10.88 17.13
N ASP A 78 12.04 -10.11 18.19
CA ASP A 78 11.28 -10.50 19.40
C ASP A 78 9.77 -10.74 19.08
N ASN A 79 9.49 -11.11 17.84
CA ASN A 79 8.18 -11.34 17.29
C ASN A 79 7.76 -12.78 17.58
N SER A 80 6.46 -12.98 17.82
CA SER A 80 5.83 -14.27 18.04
C SER A 80 5.83 -15.19 16.81
N TYR A 81 6.65 -14.91 15.80
CA TYR A 81 6.71 -15.61 14.53
C TYR A 81 8.08 -15.42 13.85
N GLN A 82 8.36 -16.30 12.90
CA GLN A 82 9.51 -16.27 12.01
C GLN A 82 9.06 -16.02 10.57
N ILE A 83 9.93 -15.40 9.77
CA ILE A 83 9.75 -15.26 8.33
C ILE A 83 10.69 -16.25 7.65
N VAL A 84 10.14 -17.15 6.85
CA VAL A 84 10.88 -18.11 6.03
C VAL A 84 10.66 -17.81 4.55
N THR A 85 11.66 -18.09 3.72
CA THR A 85 11.57 -17.87 2.28
C THR A 85 10.88 -19.06 1.61
N LYS A 86 9.89 -18.77 0.77
CA LYS A 86 9.31 -19.71 -0.20
C LYS A 86 9.65 -19.24 -1.61
N GLU A 87 9.72 -20.20 -2.54
CA GLU A 87 10.02 -19.92 -3.94
C GLU A 87 8.87 -20.36 -4.84
N TYR A 88 8.56 -19.53 -5.83
CA TYR A 88 7.72 -19.88 -6.97
C TYR A 88 8.61 -19.90 -8.22
N ASN A 89 8.69 -21.07 -8.85
CA ASN A 89 9.51 -21.29 -10.04
C ASN A 89 8.63 -21.90 -11.13
N LYS A 90 8.43 -21.17 -12.23
CA LYS A 90 7.68 -21.64 -13.40
C LYS A 90 8.21 -20.98 -14.67
N ASP A 91 8.67 -21.79 -15.62
CA ASP A 91 9.27 -21.30 -16.87
C ASP A 91 10.41 -20.31 -16.57
N ASN A 92 10.36 -19.08 -17.11
CA ASN A 92 11.34 -18.01 -16.86
C ASN A 92 10.95 -17.11 -15.67
N ILE A 93 10.07 -17.57 -14.78
CA ILE A 93 9.59 -16.83 -13.62
C ILE A 93 10.15 -17.47 -12.36
N HIS A 94 10.96 -16.69 -11.63
CA HIS A 94 11.61 -17.03 -10.37
C HIS A 94 11.28 -15.96 -9.34
N ILE A 95 10.48 -16.30 -8.34
CA ILE A 95 10.04 -15.37 -7.29
C ILE A 95 10.36 -15.97 -5.93
N LYS A 96 11.16 -15.26 -5.13
CA LYS A 96 11.27 -15.52 -3.69
C LYS A 96 10.31 -14.61 -2.95
N TYR A 97 9.59 -15.17 -1.98
CA TYR A 97 8.63 -14.42 -1.19
C TYR A 97 8.57 -14.92 0.27
N PRO A 98 8.14 -14.06 1.21
CA PRO A 98 8.09 -14.40 2.61
C PRO A 98 6.89 -15.31 2.94
N GLN A 99 7.08 -16.20 3.89
CA GLN A 99 6.03 -16.96 4.55
C GLN A 99 6.21 -16.87 6.06
N LEU A 100 5.12 -16.69 6.80
CA LEU A 100 5.09 -16.67 8.25
C LEU A 100 5.06 -18.10 8.81
N SER A 101 5.85 -18.32 9.86
CA SER A 101 5.94 -19.57 10.60
C SER A 101 5.93 -19.31 12.11
N GLY A 102 5.38 -20.21 12.90
CA GLY A 102 5.38 -20.13 14.36
C GLY A 102 4.36 -19.18 14.97
N LEU A 103 3.45 -18.58 14.20
CA LEU A 103 2.32 -17.81 14.75
C LEU A 103 1.43 -18.72 15.61
N SER A 104 1.06 -18.24 16.79
CA SER A 104 0.20 -18.98 17.73
C SER A 104 -1.22 -19.22 17.22
N ASP A 105 -1.73 -18.36 16.34
CA ASP A 105 -2.98 -18.57 15.62
C ASP A 105 -2.68 -19.16 14.23
N GLU A 106 -2.83 -20.48 14.11
CA GLU A 106 -2.56 -21.21 12.86
C GLU A 106 -3.49 -20.78 11.71
N LYS A 107 -4.75 -20.42 12.00
CA LYS A 107 -5.68 -19.99 10.94
C LYS A 107 -5.26 -18.63 10.38
N LYS A 108 -4.91 -17.71 11.27
CA LYS A 108 -4.35 -16.40 10.90
C LYS A 108 -3.05 -16.57 10.10
N GLN A 109 -2.18 -17.49 10.50
CA GLN A 109 -0.96 -17.80 9.76
C GLN A 109 -1.25 -18.28 8.33
N THR A 110 -2.14 -19.27 8.17
CA THR A 110 -2.52 -19.79 6.86
C THR A 110 -3.12 -18.68 5.98
N ALA A 111 -4.05 -17.89 6.52
CA ALA A 111 -4.68 -16.80 5.78
C ALA A 111 -3.68 -15.73 5.31
N LEU A 112 -2.73 -15.33 6.17
CA LEU A 112 -1.68 -14.38 5.81
C LEU A 112 -0.71 -14.93 4.76
N ASN A 113 -0.34 -16.20 4.86
CA ASN A 113 0.56 -16.84 3.91
C ASN A 113 -0.09 -16.98 2.52
N GLU A 114 -1.36 -17.40 2.48
CA GLU A 114 -2.15 -17.43 1.25
C GLU A 114 -2.32 -16.03 0.67
N PHE A 115 -2.52 -15.01 1.52
CA PHE A 115 -2.61 -13.62 1.08
C PHE A 115 -1.31 -13.15 0.41
N ILE A 116 -0.15 -13.38 1.03
CA ILE A 116 1.16 -12.98 0.49
C ILE A 116 1.41 -13.64 -0.87
N GLU A 117 1.20 -14.96 -0.95
CA GLU A 117 1.40 -15.72 -2.20
C GLU A 117 0.45 -15.25 -3.31
N ASN A 118 -0.82 -15.04 -3.00
CA ASN A 118 -1.78 -14.58 -4.00
C ASN A 118 -1.52 -13.15 -4.45
N ASP A 119 -1.20 -12.23 -3.53
CA ASP A 119 -0.94 -10.82 -3.86
C ASP A 119 0.31 -10.69 -4.76
N ILE A 120 1.39 -11.42 -4.48
CA ILE A 120 2.61 -11.35 -5.31
C ILE A 120 2.39 -11.99 -6.68
N LEU A 121 1.73 -13.16 -6.76
CA LEU A 121 1.47 -13.82 -8.03
C LEU A 121 0.44 -13.07 -8.88
N ASP A 122 -0.59 -12.50 -8.25
CA ASP A 122 -1.57 -11.70 -8.98
C ASP A 122 -0.94 -10.42 -9.53
N SER A 123 -0.25 -9.67 -8.68
CA SER A 123 0.30 -8.37 -9.04
C SER A 123 1.44 -8.46 -10.06
N GLN A 124 2.34 -9.44 -9.92
CA GLN A 124 3.57 -9.51 -10.72
C GLN A 124 3.51 -10.52 -11.87
N VAL A 125 2.52 -11.43 -11.89
CA VAL A 125 2.42 -12.47 -12.93
C VAL A 125 1.05 -12.46 -13.60
N ASN A 126 -0.02 -12.75 -12.88
CA ASN A 126 -1.32 -13.02 -13.49
C ASN A 126 -1.86 -11.79 -14.23
N ARG A 127 -1.79 -10.60 -13.63
CA ARG A 127 -2.25 -9.35 -14.27
C ARG A 127 -1.51 -9.04 -15.58
N ILE A 128 -0.24 -9.42 -15.71
CA ILE A 128 0.55 -9.21 -16.94
C ILE A 128 0.04 -10.13 -18.07
N TYR A 129 -0.25 -11.39 -17.75
CA TYR A 129 -0.82 -12.33 -18.71
C TYR A 129 -2.30 -12.01 -19.04
N GLU A 130 -3.11 -11.64 -18.06
CA GLU A 130 -4.52 -11.28 -18.26
C GLU A 130 -4.70 -10.01 -19.11
N SER A 131 -3.76 -9.07 -19.00
CA SER A 131 -3.73 -7.87 -19.83
C SER A 131 -3.21 -8.12 -21.25
N ASN A 132 -2.77 -9.35 -21.56
CA ASN A 132 -2.14 -9.76 -22.84
C ASN A 132 -0.85 -8.98 -23.17
N ILE A 133 -0.19 -8.37 -22.18
CA ILE A 133 1.13 -7.76 -22.37
C ILE A 133 2.15 -8.88 -22.59
N ALA A 134 2.04 -9.98 -21.84
CA ALA A 134 2.76 -11.23 -22.08
C ALA A 134 1.78 -12.35 -22.50
N ASN A 135 2.26 -13.31 -23.28
CA ASN A 135 1.51 -14.50 -23.69
C ASN A 135 2.48 -15.61 -24.14
N GLU A 136 1.96 -16.75 -24.60
CA GLU A 136 2.78 -17.91 -25.02
C GLU A 136 3.83 -17.57 -26.11
N THR A 137 3.54 -16.58 -26.97
CA THR A 137 4.46 -16.15 -28.05
C THR A 137 5.34 -14.97 -27.70
N THR A 138 5.03 -14.26 -26.61
CA THR A 138 5.83 -13.17 -26.03
C THR A 138 5.93 -13.37 -24.52
N PRO A 139 6.68 -14.39 -24.06
CA PRO A 139 6.69 -14.80 -22.66
C PRO A 139 7.30 -13.74 -21.74
N LEU A 140 6.86 -13.75 -20.48
CA LEU A 140 7.46 -13.00 -19.38
C LEU A 140 8.64 -13.79 -18.79
N SER A 141 9.77 -13.11 -18.64
CA SER A 141 10.85 -13.52 -17.74
C SER A 141 10.85 -12.58 -16.53
N LEU A 142 10.93 -13.14 -15.33
CA LEU A 142 10.81 -12.41 -14.07
C LEU A 142 11.73 -13.03 -13.03
N ASP A 143 12.65 -12.23 -12.50
CA ASP A 143 13.47 -12.58 -11.33
C ASP A 143 13.15 -11.59 -10.22
N LEU A 144 12.63 -12.07 -9.10
CA LEU A 144 12.18 -11.23 -7.99
C LEU A 144 12.65 -11.81 -6.65
N ASP A 145 13.34 -10.98 -5.86
CA ASP A 145 13.71 -11.30 -4.48
C ASP A 145 13.04 -10.30 -3.52
N TYR A 146 13.10 -10.57 -2.22
CA TYR A 146 12.49 -9.72 -1.21
C TYR A 146 13.43 -9.41 -0.06
N GLN A 147 13.20 -8.27 0.56
CA GLN A 147 13.82 -7.86 1.82
C GLN A 147 12.75 -7.55 2.84
N VAL A 148 12.95 -8.02 4.06
CA VAL A 148 12.14 -7.61 5.22
C VAL A 148 12.60 -6.23 5.65
N LYS A 149 11.75 -5.22 5.47
CA LYS A 149 12.04 -3.81 5.81
C LYS A 149 11.50 -3.42 7.18
N LEU A 150 10.41 -4.06 7.60
CA LEU A 150 9.87 -3.96 8.95
C LEU A 150 9.23 -5.28 9.36
N SER A 151 9.48 -5.69 10.61
CA SER A 151 8.80 -6.82 11.23
C SER A 151 8.48 -6.52 12.68
N THR A 152 7.19 -6.33 12.99
CA THR A 152 6.67 -6.14 14.35
C THR A 152 5.48 -7.08 14.58
N PRO A 153 4.93 -7.20 15.81
CA PRO A 153 3.73 -7.99 16.04
C PRO A 153 2.48 -7.51 15.27
N ASP A 154 2.47 -6.24 14.84
CA ASP A 154 1.31 -5.59 14.22
C ASP A 154 1.49 -5.28 12.75
N VAL A 155 2.72 -5.01 12.30
CA VAL A 155 3.01 -4.58 10.92
C VAL A 155 4.18 -5.36 10.35
N LEU A 156 4.00 -5.85 9.12
CA LEU A 156 5.07 -6.33 8.26
C LEU A 156 5.22 -5.41 7.07
N SER A 157 6.46 -5.11 6.68
CA SER A 157 6.72 -4.42 5.42
C SER A 157 7.85 -5.10 4.68
N PHE A 158 7.60 -5.42 3.42
CA PHE A 158 8.54 -6.05 2.52
C PHE A 158 8.77 -5.14 1.31
N ALA A 159 10.01 -5.10 0.84
CA ALA A 159 10.34 -4.60 -0.49
C ALA A 159 10.74 -5.77 -1.37
N PHE A 160 10.02 -5.97 -2.47
CA PHE A 160 10.36 -6.88 -3.53
C PHE A 160 11.09 -6.12 -4.61
N GLU A 161 12.31 -6.51 -4.92
CA GLU A 161 13.17 -5.87 -5.91
C GLU A 161 13.62 -6.92 -6.92
N GLY A 162 13.58 -6.56 -8.20
CA GLY A 162 13.85 -7.53 -9.24
C GLY A 162 13.84 -6.92 -10.63
N SER A 163 13.86 -7.80 -11.63
CA SER A 163 13.83 -7.43 -13.04
C SER A 163 12.77 -8.23 -13.79
N SER A 164 12.10 -7.56 -14.73
CA SER A 164 11.14 -8.18 -15.64
C SER A 164 11.55 -7.92 -17.09
N TYR A 165 11.32 -8.91 -17.94
CA TYR A 165 11.55 -8.82 -19.37
C TYR A 165 10.41 -9.50 -20.12
N ILE A 166 9.86 -8.81 -21.11
CA ILE A 166 8.88 -9.38 -22.03
C ILE A 166 9.58 -9.58 -23.36
N GLU A 167 9.52 -10.80 -23.89
CA GLU A 167 10.20 -11.18 -25.13
C GLU A 167 9.89 -10.20 -26.26
N GLY A 168 10.93 -9.73 -26.94
CA GLY A 168 10.85 -8.69 -27.97
C GLY A 168 11.04 -7.26 -27.43
N GLY A 169 11.14 -7.07 -26.12
CA GLY A 169 11.58 -5.83 -25.50
C GLY A 169 13.06 -5.52 -25.78
N ALA A 170 13.42 -4.23 -25.70
CA ALA A 170 14.79 -3.78 -25.95
C ALA A 170 15.77 -4.17 -24.84
N HIS A 171 15.30 -4.21 -23.59
CA HIS A 171 16.06 -4.55 -22.40
C HIS A 171 15.09 -4.98 -21.28
N PRO A 172 15.56 -5.68 -20.24
CA PRO A 172 14.82 -5.84 -19.00
C PRO A 172 14.56 -4.49 -18.30
N ASN A 173 13.53 -4.44 -17.48
CA ASN A 173 13.24 -3.30 -16.60
C ASN A 173 13.32 -3.75 -15.15
N SER A 174 13.97 -2.93 -14.34
CA SER A 174 14.08 -3.08 -12.90
C SER A 174 12.85 -2.46 -12.25
N PHE A 175 12.39 -3.02 -11.14
CA PHE A 175 11.25 -2.45 -10.42
C PHE A 175 11.30 -2.76 -8.93
N LEU A 176 10.50 -2.01 -8.17
CA LEU A 176 10.20 -2.27 -6.78
C LEU A 176 8.70 -2.46 -6.62
N TYR A 177 8.35 -3.51 -5.89
CA TYR A 177 7.00 -3.75 -5.41
C TYR A 177 7.00 -3.83 -3.88
N GLY A 178 6.13 -3.07 -3.23
CA GLY A 178 5.98 -3.06 -1.79
C GLY A 178 4.79 -3.92 -1.34
N LEU A 179 5.01 -4.69 -0.27
CA LEU A 179 3.93 -5.35 0.45
C LEU A 179 4.00 -5.00 1.92
N THR A 180 3.09 -4.15 2.35
CA THR A 180 2.94 -3.80 3.77
C THR A 180 1.63 -4.38 4.30
N LEU A 181 1.69 -5.12 5.39
CA LEU A 181 0.57 -5.85 5.97
C LEU A 181 0.28 -5.36 7.39
N ASP A 182 -1.00 -5.15 7.67
CA ASP A 182 -1.54 -5.08 9.03
C ASP A 182 -1.83 -6.51 9.48
N LEU A 183 -1.00 -7.02 10.39
CA LEU A 183 -1.10 -8.37 10.91
C LEU A 183 -2.36 -8.55 11.75
N GLN A 184 -2.84 -7.55 12.48
CA GLN A 184 -4.04 -7.69 13.30
C GLN A 184 -5.29 -7.88 12.44
N ASN A 185 -5.39 -7.11 11.36
CA ASN A 185 -6.54 -7.10 10.47
C ASN A 185 -6.39 -7.98 9.22
N GLN A 186 -5.25 -8.63 9.04
CA GLN A 186 -4.96 -9.51 7.90
C GLN A 186 -5.19 -8.83 6.55
N LYS A 187 -4.77 -7.57 6.43
CA LYS A 187 -4.99 -6.75 5.22
C LYS A 187 -3.68 -6.12 4.74
N LYS A 188 -3.63 -5.90 3.43
CA LYS A 188 -2.64 -5.00 2.83
C LYS A 188 -2.92 -3.56 3.20
N LEU A 189 -1.84 -2.83 3.42
CA LEU A 189 -1.82 -1.38 3.60
C LEU A 189 -1.24 -0.74 2.34
N TYR A 190 -1.72 0.46 2.07
CA TYR A 190 -1.36 1.29 0.92
C TYR A 190 -0.66 2.56 1.38
N LEU A 191 0.02 3.24 0.47
CA LEU A 191 0.71 4.51 0.75
C LEU A 191 -0.21 5.52 1.45
N SER A 192 -1.46 5.59 1.00
CA SER A 192 -2.53 6.44 1.54
C SER A 192 -2.88 6.17 3.01
N ASN A 193 -2.48 5.01 3.56
CA ASN A 193 -2.63 4.74 4.99
C ASN A 193 -1.55 5.41 5.85
N PHE A 194 -0.40 5.77 5.29
CA PHE A 194 0.73 6.35 6.01
C PHE A 194 0.89 7.85 5.79
N THR A 195 0.39 8.36 4.67
CA THR A 195 0.48 9.78 4.32
C THR A 195 -0.66 10.18 3.39
N ASP A 196 -1.11 11.43 3.50
CA ASP A 196 -1.97 12.03 2.48
C ASP A 196 -1.19 12.15 1.17
N ILE A 197 -1.77 11.69 0.05
CA ILE A 197 -1.16 11.81 -1.27
C ILE A 197 -1.53 13.17 -1.86
N ASN A 198 -0.70 14.18 -1.60
CA ASN A 198 -0.98 15.56 -1.95
C ASN A 198 0.31 16.33 -2.31
N MET A 199 0.20 17.64 -2.50
CA MET A 199 1.33 18.50 -2.84
C MET A 199 2.42 18.53 -1.75
N GLU A 200 2.06 18.36 -0.47
CA GLU A 200 3.04 18.29 0.63
C GLU A 200 3.91 17.04 0.52
N LEU A 201 3.31 15.89 0.20
CA LEU A 201 4.06 14.65 -0.04
C LEU A 201 5.04 14.81 -1.22
N ILE A 202 4.61 15.48 -2.30
CA ILE A 202 5.47 15.75 -3.45
C ILE A 202 6.68 16.61 -3.06
N GLU A 203 6.47 17.66 -2.26
CA GLU A 203 7.59 18.48 -1.77
C GLU A 203 8.52 17.69 -0.84
N LYS A 204 7.99 16.75 -0.03
CA LYS A 204 8.83 15.84 0.76
C LYS A 204 9.68 14.94 -0.15
N ILE A 205 9.09 14.32 -1.17
CA ILE A 205 9.81 13.44 -2.12
C ILE A 205 10.92 14.20 -2.86
N LYS A 206 10.66 15.42 -3.33
CA LYS A 206 11.67 16.25 -4.03
C LYS A 206 12.92 16.51 -3.19
N ASN A 207 12.72 16.68 -1.89
CA ASN A 207 13.80 16.99 -0.94
C ASN A 207 14.34 15.74 -0.23
N ALA A 208 13.73 14.58 -0.46
CA ALA A 208 14.10 13.32 0.17
C ALA A 208 15.49 12.86 -0.27
N LYS A 209 16.06 11.98 0.55
CA LYS A 209 17.26 11.24 0.20
C LYS A 209 16.89 10.12 -0.77
N THR A 210 17.58 10.05 -1.91
CA THR A 210 17.44 8.95 -2.85
C THR A 210 18.17 7.72 -2.31
N VAL A 211 17.56 6.56 -2.46
CA VAL A 211 18.06 5.28 -1.98
C VAL A 211 18.41 4.39 -3.17
N SER A 212 19.52 3.66 -3.04
CA SER A 212 19.98 2.71 -4.04
C SER A 212 18.94 1.66 -4.37
N ASN A 213 19.06 1.11 -5.57
CA ASN A 213 18.29 -0.02 -6.03
C ASN A 213 19.22 -1.15 -6.50
N GLN A 214 18.67 -2.35 -6.70
CA GLN A 214 19.43 -3.53 -7.10
C GLN A 214 20.21 -3.34 -8.42
N SER A 215 19.71 -2.52 -9.34
CA SER A 215 20.29 -2.31 -10.67
C SER A 215 21.36 -1.23 -10.73
N LEU A 216 21.36 -0.29 -9.78
CA LEU A 216 22.30 0.83 -9.71
C LEU A 216 23.45 0.57 -8.72
N GLY A 217 23.22 -0.27 -7.71
CA GLY A 217 24.12 -0.34 -6.56
C GLY A 217 24.14 0.99 -5.80
N ASP A 218 25.25 1.30 -5.11
CA ASP A 218 25.35 2.51 -4.29
C ASP A 218 25.21 3.79 -5.12
N ILE A 219 24.25 4.65 -4.72
CA ILE A 219 24.02 5.94 -5.36
C ILE A 219 25.00 6.97 -4.79
N ASN A 220 25.84 7.53 -5.66
CA ASN A 220 26.68 8.69 -5.34
C ASN A 220 25.92 10.01 -5.52
N ASP A 221 26.52 11.12 -5.06
CA ASP A 221 25.88 12.44 -5.11
C ASP A 221 25.51 12.88 -6.54
N GLU A 222 26.32 12.55 -7.54
CA GLU A 222 26.07 12.90 -8.95
C GLU A 222 24.84 12.18 -9.52
N MET A 223 24.70 10.89 -9.22
CA MET A 223 23.54 10.09 -9.61
C MET A 223 22.28 10.56 -8.86
N ALA A 224 22.40 10.84 -7.56
CA ALA A 224 21.29 11.38 -6.77
C ALA A 224 20.78 12.72 -7.38
N GLU A 225 21.69 13.60 -7.78
CA GLU A 225 21.34 14.87 -8.42
C GLU A 225 20.71 14.68 -9.81
N SER A 226 21.17 13.69 -10.57
CA SER A 226 20.60 13.35 -11.87
C SER A 226 19.17 12.83 -11.75
N ILE A 227 18.91 11.97 -10.76
CA ILE A 227 17.57 11.49 -10.43
C ILE A 227 16.67 12.65 -10.00
N LYS A 228 17.14 13.53 -9.12
CA LYS A 228 16.37 14.71 -8.67
C LYS A 228 16.06 15.65 -9.83
N THR A 229 17.02 15.89 -10.72
CA THR A 229 16.82 16.70 -11.93
C THR A 229 15.75 16.08 -12.83
N TYR A 230 15.80 14.76 -13.05
CA TYR A 230 14.79 14.05 -13.83
C TYR A 230 13.39 14.20 -13.23
N LEU A 231 13.24 14.02 -11.92
CA LEU A 231 11.96 14.19 -11.23
C LEU A 231 11.44 15.63 -11.33
N ASN A 232 12.30 16.63 -11.11
CA ASN A 232 11.92 18.04 -11.21
C ASN A 232 11.46 18.39 -12.63
N ASN A 233 12.17 17.91 -13.66
CA ASN A 233 11.77 18.10 -15.05
C ASN A 233 10.41 17.43 -15.34
N ASN A 234 10.17 16.22 -14.84
CA ASN A 234 8.86 15.56 -14.99
C ASN A 234 7.76 16.32 -14.28
N LEU A 235 8.02 16.86 -13.09
CA LEU A 235 7.09 17.70 -12.35
C LEU A 235 6.75 18.99 -13.11
N GLU A 236 7.74 19.65 -13.71
CA GLU A 236 7.55 20.86 -14.51
C GLU A 236 6.77 20.58 -15.81
N THR A 237 7.02 19.44 -16.45
CA THR A 237 6.44 19.11 -17.76
C THR A 237 5.07 18.44 -17.69
N LEU A 238 4.88 17.50 -16.76
CA LEU A 238 3.65 16.72 -16.58
C LEU A 238 2.71 17.34 -15.52
N GLY A 239 3.26 18.17 -14.63
CA GLY A 239 2.53 18.83 -13.57
C GLY A 239 2.33 17.96 -12.33
N THR A 240 2.13 18.63 -11.20
CA THR A 240 1.90 18.00 -9.88
C THR A 240 0.70 17.06 -9.89
N GLY A 241 -0.37 17.38 -10.62
CA GLY A 241 -1.57 16.53 -10.71
C GLY A 241 -1.30 15.14 -11.29
N PHE A 242 -0.40 15.03 -12.28
CA PHE A 242 -0.01 13.74 -12.83
C PHE A 242 0.78 12.91 -11.82
N MET A 243 1.67 13.55 -11.04
CA MET A 243 2.44 12.86 -10.00
C MET A 243 1.57 12.36 -8.86
N ILE A 244 0.58 13.16 -8.41
CA ILE A 244 -0.43 12.70 -7.44
C ILE A 244 -1.17 11.49 -7.98
N TRP A 245 -1.67 11.58 -9.23
CA TRP A 245 -2.39 10.48 -9.86
C TRP A 245 -1.53 9.21 -9.96
N SER A 246 -0.25 9.35 -10.31
CA SER A 246 0.71 8.24 -10.37
C SER A 246 0.91 7.58 -9.01
N LEU A 247 1.08 8.37 -7.94
CA LEU A 247 1.19 7.86 -6.58
C LEU A 247 -0.08 7.14 -6.11
N GLU A 248 -1.26 7.63 -6.49
CA GLU A 248 -2.55 7.03 -6.11
C GLU A 248 -2.89 5.75 -6.88
N HIS A 249 -2.46 5.63 -8.15
CA HIS A 249 -2.95 4.56 -9.04
C HIS A 249 -1.86 3.65 -9.60
N GLY A 250 -0.64 4.17 -9.78
CA GLY A 250 0.50 3.44 -10.33
C GLY A 250 1.46 2.93 -9.24
N SER A 251 1.69 3.75 -8.21
CA SER A 251 2.71 3.50 -7.19
C SER A 251 2.14 3.32 -5.78
N GLU A 252 0.83 3.13 -5.61
CA GLU A 252 0.22 3.05 -4.27
C GLU A 252 0.71 1.83 -3.47
N SER A 253 1.17 0.78 -4.16
CA SER A 253 1.86 -0.37 -3.58
C SER A 253 3.39 -0.29 -3.71
N ASN A 254 3.96 0.70 -4.40
CA ASN A 254 5.40 0.83 -4.61
C ASN A 254 6.02 1.63 -3.46
N PHE A 255 5.77 1.19 -2.23
CA PHE A 255 6.30 1.80 -1.02
C PHE A 255 6.62 0.72 0.02
N TYR A 256 7.52 1.03 0.94
CA TYR A 256 7.71 0.23 2.14
C TYR A 256 7.99 1.14 3.33
N VAL A 257 7.92 0.59 4.52
CA VAL A 257 8.17 1.32 5.76
C VAL A 257 9.24 0.62 6.58
N THR A 258 10.02 1.42 7.31
CA THR A 258 10.89 0.96 8.40
C THR A 258 10.32 1.45 9.73
N ASP A 259 11.04 1.28 10.83
CA ASP A 259 10.68 1.83 12.13
C ASP A 259 10.61 3.37 12.15
N GLU A 260 11.44 4.04 11.34
CA GLU A 260 11.61 5.51 11.37
C GLU A 260 11.15 6.24 10.10
N SER A 261 11.03 5.54 8.96
CA SER A 261 10.91 6.17 7.65
C SER A 261 9.89 5.51 6.74
N LEU A 262 9.27 6.33 5.89
CA LEU A 262 8.50 5.91 4.71
C LEU A 262 9.41 5.93 3.49
N PHE A 263 9.39 4.87 2.69
CA PHE A 263 10.10 4.83 1.41
C PHE A 263 9.10 4.73 0.28
N VAL A 264 9.12 5.71 -0.63
CA VAL A 264 8.24 5.75 -1.80
C VAL A 264 9.09 5.53 -3.05
N SER A 265 8.69 4.58 -3.90
CA SER A 265 9.37 4.31 -5.17
C SER A 265 8.64 4.99 -6.34
N LEU A 266 9.41 5.66 -7.18
CA LEU A 266 8.95 6.30 -8.40
C LEU A 266 9.76 5.84 -9.60
N ASP A 267 9.10 5.74 -10.75
CA ASP A 267 9.74 5.41 -12.01
C ASP A 267 10.69 6.54 -12.44
N VAL A 268 11.87 6.16 -12.91
CA VAL A 268 12.87 7.04 -13.51
C VAL A 268 13.33 6.48 -14.85
N GLY A 269 14.08 7.25 -15.62
CA GLY A 269 14.60 6.76 -16.91
C GLY A 269 15.45 5.50 -16.74
N HIS A 270 15.47 4.62 -17.74
CA HIS A 270 16.25 3.37 -17.71
C HIS A 270 17.73 3.58 -17.38
N VAL A 271 18.34 4.64 -17.91
CA VAL A 271 19.73 5.03 -17.61
C VAL A 271 19.96 5.48 -16.17
N LEU A 272 18.89 5.80 -15.45
CA LEU A 272 18.86 6.16 -14.04
C LEU A 272 18.35 5.01 -13.18
N GLY A 273 18.23 3.80 -13.73
CA GLY A 273 17.94 2.56 -12.98
C GLY A 273 16.49 2.12 -12.94
N ASP A 274 15.63 2.62 -13.84
CA ASP A 274 14.18 2.32 -13.98
C ASP A 274 13.28 2.83 -12.84
N TYR A 275 13.74 2.76 -11.60
CA TYR A 275 13.05 3.34 -10.44
C TYR A 275 14.05 3.92 -9.43
N ALA A 276 13.56 4.82 -8.59
CA ALA A 276 14.29 5.30 -7.43
C ALA A 276 13.38 5.31 -6.20
N ALA A 277 13.90 4.86 -5.06
CA ALA A 277 13.22 4.96 -3.77
C ALA A 277 13.64 6.23 -3.02
N PHE A 278 12.69 6.89 -2.37
CA PHE A 278 12.87 8.15 -1.67
C PHE A 278 12.55 7.98 -0.19
N GLU A 279 13.53 8.22 0.66
CA GLU A 279 13.41 8.13 2.12
C GLU A 279 12.78 9.40 2.70
N ILE A 280 11.60 9.26 3.28
CA ILE A 280 10.86 10.31 3.99
C ILE A 280 10.89 9.97 5.50
N PRO A 281 11.78 10.61 6.27
CA PRO A 281 11.93 10.32 7.69
C PRO A 281 10.76 10.87 8.52
N GLY A 282 10.60 10.34 9.72
CA GLY A 282 9.63 10.82 10.70
C GLY A 282 8.30 10.07 10.68
N LEU A 283 8.24 8.90 10.03
CA LEU A 283 7.11 8.00 10.13
C LEU A 283 7.35 7.06 11.33
N ASN A 284 6.69 7.33 12.47
CA ASN A 284 6.78 6.45 13.64
C ASN A 284 5.77 5.30 13.52
N ILE A 285 6.21 4.18 12.95
CA ILE A 285 5.36 2.99 12.72
C ILE A 285 4.98 2.27 14.01
N ALA A 286 5.70 2.47 15.12
CA ALA A 286 5.38 1.84 16.40
C ALA A 286 3.96 2.20 16.91
N ASN A 287 3.35 3.26 16.37
CA ASN A 287 2.00 3.70 16.70
C ASN A 287 1.00 3.59 15.54
N PHE A 288 1.30 2.88 14.44
CA PHE A 288 0.39 2.85 13.27
C PHE A 288 -1.02 2.33 13.60
N ALA A 289 -1.15 1.35 14.50
CA ALA A 289 -2.44 0.89 15.00
C ALA A 289 -3.21 1.96 15.83
N GLN A 290 -2.54 3.05 16.22
CA GLN A 290 -3.03 4.12 17.09
C GLN A 290 -3.05 5.51 16.41
N THR A 291 -2.64 5.62 15.14
CA THR A 291 -2.65 6.91 14.41
C THR A 291 -3.99 7.12 13.71
N TYR A 292 -4.66 8.23 14.02
CA TYR A 292 -5.93 8.57 13.40
C TYR A 292 -5.76 9.09 11.97
N ASN A 293 -6.60 8.62 11.05
CA ASN A 293 -6.68 9.20 9.70
C ASN A 293 -7.44 10.55 9.71
N SER A 294 -7.60 11.17 8.53
CA SER A 294 -8.35 12.43 8.37
C SER A 294 -9.83 12.35 8.80
N ASN A 295 -10.38 11.15 8.95
CA ASN A 295 -11.73 10.92 9.48
C ASN A 295 -11.75 10.61 10.99
N LEU A 296 -10.62 10.81 11.68
CA LEU A 296 -10.40 10.47 13.09
C LEU A 296 -10.55 8.98 13.41
N CYS A 297 -10.53 8.08 12.41
CA CYS A 297 -10.59 6.64 12.65
C CYS A 297 -9.19 6.04 12.66
N LEU A 298 -8.99 5.02 13.50
CA LEU A 298 -7.80 4.18 13.42
C LEU A 298 -7.82 3.34 12.14
N PRO A 299 -6.67 2.86 11.63
CA PRO A 299 -6.64 1.98 10.46
C PRO A 299 -7.41 0.67 10.68
N THR A 300 -7.57 0.26 11.94
CA THR A 300 -8.33 -0.92 12.38
C THR A 300 -9.84 -0.69 12.41
N GLU A 301 -10.31 0.53 12.13
CA GLU A 301 -11.71 0.92 12.23
C GLU A 301 -12.27 1.28 10.84
N ASN A 302 -13.58 1.06 10.66
CA ASN A 302 -14.36 1.60 9.56
C ASN A 302 -15.02 2.90 10.01
N LEU A 303 -15.07 3.88 9.11
CA LEU A 303 -15.86 5.09 9.30
C LEU A 303 -17.35 4.71 9.31
N VAL A 304 -18.07 5.08 10.38
CA VAL A 304 -19.54 5.02 10.41
C VAL A 304 -20.09 6.32 9.88
N VAL A 305 -19.77 7.44 10.54
CA VAL A 305 -20.13 8.79 10.09
C VAL A 305 -19.07 9.80 10.51
N ARG A 306 -18.92 10.87 9.74
CA ARG A 306 -18.19 12.08 10.15
C ARG A 306 -18.86 13.34 9.62
N PHE A 307 -18.53 14.47 10.23
CA PHE A 307 -18.77 15.81 9.70
C PHE A 307 -17.89 16.82 10.42
N ASP A 308 -17.56 17.91 9.73
CA ASP A 308 -16.83 19.04 10.30
C ASP A 308 -17.81 19.99 11.01
N MET A 309 -17.35 20.68 12.04
CA MET A 309 -18.18 21.62 12.79
C MET A 309 -18.27 22.97 12.08
N LYS A 310 -19.44 23.62 12.09
CA LYS A 310 -19.58 24.96 11.46
C LYS A 310 -18.85 26.08 12.23
N ASP A 311 -18.63 25.87 13.52
CA ASP A 311 -18.10 26.87 14.45
C ASP A 311 -16.64 26.64 14.84
N SER A 312 -15.95 25.65 14.25
CA SER A 312 -14.54 25.35 14.54
C SER A 312 -13.89 24.53 13.42
N ASP A 313 -12.58 24.34 13.49
CA ASP A 313 -11.76 23.49 12.62
C ASP A 313 -11.80 22.00 12.99
N LYS A 314 -12.79 21.59 13.79
CA LYS A 314 -12.87 20.27 14.42
C LYS A 314 -13.81 19.37 13.64
N THR A 315 -13.50 18.08 13.67
CA THR A 315 -14.30 17.01 13.11
C THR A 315 -14.91 16.19 14.24
N LEU A 316 -16.17 15.78 14.05
CA LEU A 316 -16.82 14.73 14.83
C LEU A 316 -16.87 13.47 13.97
N ALA A 317 -16.45 12.35 14.55
CA ALA A 317 -16.50 11.06 13.88
C ALA A 317 -17.05 9.97 14.80
N VAL A 318 -17.75 9.01 14.21
CA VAL A 318 -18.06 7.72 14.80
C VAL A 318 -17.34 6.68 13.96
N CYS A 319 -16.52 5.86 14.63
CA CYS A 319 -15.75 4.79 14.01
C CYS A 319 -16.16 3.47 14.65
N MET A 320 -16.14 2.40 13.86
CA MET A 320 -16.47 1.06 14.31
C MET A 320 -15.29 0.15 14.05
N ASP A 321 -14.93 -0.69 15.01
CA ASP A 321 -13.97 -1.75 14.79
C ASP A 321 -14.32 -2.59 13.57
N LYS A 322 -13.34 -2.96 12.74
CA LYS A 322 -13.60 -3.73 11.52
C LYS A 322 -14.22 -5.10 11.78
N GLN A 323 -13.96 -5.70 12.95
CA GLN A 323 -14.58 -6.95 13.38
C GLN A 323 -15.84 -6.71 14.23
N LYS A 324 -16.34 -5.46 14.28
CA LYS A 324 -17.53 -5.03 15.02
C LYS A 324 -17.42 -5.28 16.54
N ASN A 325 -16.21 -5.36 17.10
CA ASN A 325 -16.03 -5.57 18.54
C ASN A 325 -16.38 -4.34 19.37
N TYR A 326 -16.17 -3.14 18.82
CA TYR A 326 -16.49 -1.88 19.48
C TYR A 326 -16.94 -0.80 18.48
N LEU A 327 -17.51 0.25 19.06
CA LEU A 327 -17.95 1.50 18.46
C LEU A 327 -17.34 2.63 19.30
N VAL A 328 -16.84 3.68 18.65
CA VAL A 328 -16.17 4.78 19.32
C VAL A 328 -16.55 6.11 18.68
N TYR A 329 -16.83 7.08 19.52
CA TYR A 329 -17.05 8.48 19.19
C TYR A 329 -15.74 9.26 19.37
N ARG A 330 -15.42 10.15 18.44
CA ARG A 330 -14.29 11.08 18.57
C ARG A 330 -14.63 12.49 18.13
N PHE A 331 -13.98 13.45 18.78
CA PHE A 331 -14.05 14.87 18.49
C PHE A 331 -12.66 15.49 18.59
N GLY A 332 -12.24 16.25 17.58
CA GLY A 332 -10.94 16.91 17.56
C GLY A 332 -10.43 17.16 16.15
N THR A 333 -9.10 17.12 15.98
CA THR A 333 -8.41 17.17 14.69
C THR A 333 -7.63 15.88 14.46
N LYS A 334 -7.15 15.64 13.23
CA LYS A 334 -6.32 14.45 12.92
C LYS A 334 -5.09 14.32 13.82
N ASP A 335 -4.52 15.46 14.23
CA ASP A 335 -3.31 15.51 15.06
C ASP A 335 -3.62 15.48 16.56
N LYS A 336 -4.88 15.74 16.96
CA LYS A 336 -5.27 15.83 18.37
C LYS A 336 -6.74 15.48 18.57
N ILE A 337 -6.98 14.30 19.12
CA ILE A 337 -8.28 13.94 19.68
C ILE A 337 -8.49 14.70 20.99
N GLU A 338 -9.53 15.52 21.06
CA GLU A 338 -9.88 16.29 22.26
C GLU A 338 -10.87 15.53 23.15
N PHE A 339 -11.67 14.67 22.55
CA PHE A 339 -12.62 13.84 23.27
C PHE A 339 -12.84 12.52 22.54
N GLU A 340 -12.67 11.41 23.26
CA GLU A 340 -12.97 10.05 22.81
C GLU A 340 -13.93 9.42 23.80
N TYR A 341 -14.92 8.67 23.28
CA TYR A 341 -15.84 7.91 24.10
C TYR A 341 -16.23 6.59 23.43
N PRO A 342 -16.33 5.48 24.18
CA PRO A 342 -15.88 5.34 25.57
C PRO A 342 -14.35 5.27 25.66
N GLU A 343 -13.78 5.67 26.80
CA GLU A 343 -12.33 5.56 27.05
C GLU A 343 -11.85 4.09 27.04
N LYS A 344 -12.71 3.17 27.52
CA LYS A 344 -12.51 1.72 27.42
C LYS A 344 -13.45 1.15 26.38
N LYS A 345 -12.89 0.49 25.37
CA LYS A 345 -13.63 -0.06 24.22
C LYS A 345 -14.30 -1.40 24.51
N ASP A 346 -13.96 -2.06 25.62
CA ASP A 346 -14.62 -3.29 26.06
C ASP A 346 -16.14 -3.07 26.22
N ASN A 347 -16.95 -3.87 25.54
CA ASN A 347 -18.41 -3.76 25.53
C ASN A 347 -18.93 -2.37 25.16
N SER A 348 -18.21 -1.61 24.33
CA SER A 348 -18.57 -0.22 24.02
C SER A 348 -20.00 -0.08 23.48
N TRP A 349 -20.50 -1.08 22.76
CA TRP A 349 -21.84 -1.08 22.18
C TRP A 349 -22.94 -0.82 23.21
N SER A 350 -22.81 -1.33 24.44
CA SER A 350 -23.80 -1.07 25.51
C SER A 350 -23.78 0.37 26.03
N ASN A 351 -22.74 1.14 25.70
CA ASN A 351 -22.62 2.55 26.10
C ASN A 351 -23.32 3.50 25.14
N PHE A 352 -23.79 2.99 23.99
CA PHE A 352 -24.52 3.78 23.00
C PHE A 352 -25.97 3.28 22.87
N SER A 353 -26.86 4.20 22.53
CA SER A 353 -28.23 3.92 22.11
C SER A 353 -28.43 4.45 20.70
N TYR A 354 -28.74 3.55 19.77
CA TYR A 354 -29.06 3.89 18.38
C TYR A 354 -30.57 3.99 18.19
N LEU A 355 -31.00 4.98 17.41
CA LEU A 355 -32.40 5.17 17.03
C LEU A 355 -32.48 5.70 15.60
N HIS A 356 -33.35 5.11 14.79
CA HIS A 356 -33.76 5.64 13.50
C HIS A 356 -35.27 5.82 13.48
N GLN A 357 -35.74 6.99 13.07
CA GLN A 357 -37.15 7.36 13.00
C GLN A 357 -37.48 7.88 11.61
N ASP A 358 -38.50 7.28 10.99
CA ASP A 358 -39.08 7.73 9.74
C ASP A 358 -40.45 8.35 10.01
N ASN A 359 -40.55 9.66 9.85
CA ASN A 359 -41.80 10.41 9.89
C ASN A 359 -42.21 10.74 8.45
N ALA A 360 -42.77 9.74 7.76
CA ALA A 360 -43.35 9.92 6.42
C ALA A 360 -44.80 10.41 6.53
N GLY A 361 -45.03 11.72 6.39
CA GLY A 361 -46.35 12.30 6.20
C GLY A 361 -46.73 12.45 4.72
N GLU A 362 -48.01 12.71 4.43
CA GLU A 362 -48.50 12.89 3.06
C GLU A 362 -47.85 14.07 2.31
N SER A 363 -47.28 15.05 3.02
CA SER A 363 -46.72 16.29 2.46
C SER A 363 -45.28 16.58 2.82
N GLN A 364 -44.71 15.91 3.83
CA GLN A 364 -43.31 16.04 4.23
C GLN A 364 -42.78 14.67 4.69
N SER A 365 -41.58 14.32 4.25
CA SER A 365 -40.81 13.22 4.83
C SER A 365 -39.69 13.82 5.69
N GLU A 366 -39.62 13.36 6.93
CA GLU A 366 -38.52 13.65 7.83
C GLU A 366 -37.96 12.34 8.36
N THR A 367 -36.65 12.18 8.27
CA THR A 367 -35.95 11.06 8.93
C THR A 367 -35.01 11.63 9.97
N LEU A 368 -34.88 10.91 11.09
CA LEU A 368 -33.97 11.26 12.17
C LEU A 368 -33.24 10.01 12.62
N THR A 369 -31.92 10.02 12.46
CA THR A 369 -31.01 9.02 13.01
C THR A 369 -30.24 9.64 14.16
N THR A 370 -30.17 8.97 15.30
CA THR A 370 -29.39 9.41 16.45
C THR A 370 -28.54 8.30 17.04
N LEU A 371 -27.34 8.65 17.48
CA LEU A 371 -26.50 7.85 18.36
C LEU A 371 -26.29 8.63 19.67
N THR A 372 -26.80 8.07 20.77
CA THR A 372 -26.80 8.72 22.09
C THR A 372 -25.87 8.00 23.05
N PHE A 373 -25.13 8.74 23.87
CA PHE A 373 -24.33 8.20 24.97
C PHE A 373 -24.22 9.21 26.12
N GLN A 374 -23.82 8.72 27.30
CA GLN A 374 -23.64 9.55 28.49
C GLN A 374 -22.19 9.51 28.98
N ASN A 375 -21.63 10.67 29.31
CA ASN A 375 -20.33 10.80 29.94
C ASN A 375 -20.41 11.78 31.12
N GLY A 376 -20.37 11.24 32.36
CA GLY A 376 -20.63 12.01 33.57
C GLY A 376 -22.03 12.61 33.59
N ASP A 377 -22.13 13.91 33.90
CA ASP A 377 -23.41 14.65 33.98
C ASP A 377 -23.94 15.10 32.61
N TYR A 378 -23.38 14.60 31.51
CA TYR A 378 -23.73 15.04 30.16
C TYR A 378 -24.19 13.87 29.29
N GLU A 379 -25.26 14.12 28.54
CA GLU A 379 -25.72 13.26 27.45
C GLU A 379 -25.37 13.92 26.11
N TYR A 380 -24.85 13.11 25.20
CA TYR A 380 -24.45 13.50 23.86
C TYR A 380 -25.35 12.78 22.87
N VAL A 381 -25.97 13.54 21.96
CA VAL A 381 -26.85 13.02 20.92
C VAL A 381 -26.29 13.45 19.58
N VAL A 382 -25.55 12.56 18.92
CA VAL A 382 -25.11 12.74 17.53
C VAL A 382 -26.32 12.49 16.64
N TYR A 383 -26.62 13.40 15.72
CA TYR A 383 -27.79 13.26 14.86
C TYR A 383 -27.48 13.50 13.38
N GLU A 384 -28.22 12.78 12.55
CA GLU A 384 -28.46 13.07 11.14
C GLU A 384 -29.97 13.21 10.95
N ARG A 385 -30.40 14.34 10.39
CA ARG A 385 -31.81 14.63 10.16
C ARG A 385 -32.01 15.05 8.71
N LEU A 386 -32.81 14.32 7.96
CA LEU A 386 -33.21 14.70 6.62
C LEU A 386 -34.62 15.30 6.70
N ALA A 387 -34.77 16.57 6.35
CA ALA A 387 -36.08 17.22 6.32
C ALA A 387 -36.21 18.03 5.03
N ASN A 388 -37.26 17.77 4.25
CA ASN A 388 -37.53 18.47 2.99
C ASN A 388 -36.32 18.47 2.04
N GLN A 389 -35.69 17.30 1.85
CA GLN A 389 -34.48 17.09 1.05
C GLN A 389 -33.23 17.85 1.53
N THR A 390 -33.28 18.46 2.72
CA THR A 390 -32.12 19.09 3.36
C THR A 390 -31.60 18.21 4.48
N THR A 391 -30.31 17.88 4.45
CA THR A 391 -29.62 17.16 5.52
C THR A 391 -29.11 18.14 6.58
N PHE A 392 -29.34 17.80 7.84
CA PHE A 392 -28.81 18.49 9.02
C PHE A 392 -28.04 17.48 9.86
N VAL A 393 -26.84 17.87 10.29
CA VAL A 393 -25.99 17.04 11.14
C VAL A 393 -25.49 17.86 12.32
N GLY A 394 -25.19 17.21 13.43
CA GLY A 394 -24.67 17.88 14.60
C GLY A 394 -24.64 17.01 15.84
N VAL A 395 -24.36 17.65 16.96
CA VAL A 395 -24.37 17.02 18.28
C VAL A 395 -25.09 17.91 19.28
N LYS A 396 -26.09 17.35 19.96
CA LYS A 396 -26.70 17.98 21.12
C LYS A 396 -26.01 17.51 22.38
N ILE A 397 -25.68 18.45 23.26
CA ILE A 397 -25.04 18.22 24.54
C ILE A 397 -26.01 18.68 25.61
N ILE A 398 -26.46 17.76 26.44
CA ILE A 398 -27.49 17.99 27.46
C ILE A 398 -26.87 17.78 28.82
N ASN A 399 -26.82 18.83 29.65
CA ASN A 399 -26.42 18.68 31.04
C ASN A 399 -27.60 18.09 31.83
N LEU A 400 -27.44 16.87 32.32
CA LEU A 400 -28.51 16.07 32.95
C LEU A 400 -29.00 16.67 34.27
N SER A 401 -28.13 17.40 34.98
CA SER A 401 -28.43 18.04 36.26
C SER A 401 -29.22 19.34 36.10
N THR A 402 -28.84 20.19 35.14
CA THR A 402 -29.45 21.51 34.91
C THR A 402 -30.52 21.51 33.83
N LYS A 403 -30.59 20.43 33.02
CA LYS A 403 -31.39 20.34 31.79
C LYS A 403 -31.03 21.38 30.74
N LYS A 404 -29.85 22.02 30.85
CA LYS A 404 -29.36 22.94 29.82
C LYS A 404 -28.94 22.16 28.60
N GLU A 405 -29.49 22.53 27.45
CA GLU A 405 -29.14 21.97 26.15
C GLU A 405 -28.21 22.91 25.38
N THR A 406 -27.27 22.35 24.63
CA THR A 406 -26.42 23.06 23.69
C THR A 406 -26.38 22.26 22.40
N ASP A 407 -26.85 22.85 21.31
CA ASP A 407 -26.86 22.23 19.98
C ASP A 407 -25.73 22.81 19.14
N ARG A 408 -24.77 21.96 18.74
CA ARG A 408 -23.66 22.35 17.87
C ARG A 408 -23.86 21.75 16.49
N GLN A 409 -23.99 22.62 15.50
CA GLN A 409 -24.28 22.26 14.12
C GLN A 409 -23.01 21.85 13.36
N GLY A 410 -23.09 20.73 12.65
CA GLY A 410 -22.09 20.33 11.68
C GLY A 410 -22.35 20.92 10.29
N ASP A 411 -21.31 20.96 9.47
CA ASP A 411 -21.40 21.28 8.05
C ASP A 411 -21.87 20.03 7.29
N ALA A 412 -23.15 20.02 6.94
CA ALA A 412 -23.77 18.92 6.20
C ALA A 412 -23.12 18.64 4.84
N SER A 413 -22.40 19.60 4.25
CA SER A 413 -21.65 19.36 2.99
C SER A 413 -20.42 18.47 3.18
N THR A 414 -19.94 18.34 4.41
CA THR A 414 -18.79 17.49 4.79
C THR A 414 -19.21 16.15 5.39
N PHE A 415 -20.53 15.89 5.45
CA PHE A 415 -21.04 14.63 5.98
C PHE A 415 -20.60 13.46 5.08
N ALA A 416 -20.00 12.45 5.70
CA ALA A 416 -19.59 11.23 5.02
C ALA A 416 -19.83 10.00 5.91
N GLY A 417 -20.15 8.87 5.28
CA GLY A 417 -20.46 7.61 5.96
C GLY A 417 -21.93 7.21 5.86
N VAL A 418 -22.28 6.09 6.47
CA VAL A 418 -23.65 5.52 6.52
C VAL A 418 -23.88 4.81 7.85
N TRP A 419 -25.10 4.89 8.38
CA TRP A 419 -25.47 4.26 9.66
C TRP A 419 -25.78 2.76 9.57
N TYR A 420 -25.78 2.19 8.37
CA TYR A 420 -26.25 0.82 8.09
C TYR A 420 -25.63 -0.24 8.99
N ASP A 421 -24.32 -0.20 9.19
CA ASP A 421 -23.61 -1.20 10.01
C ASP A 421 -23.98 -1.11 11.50
N VAL A 422 -24.24 0.10 12.01
CA VAL A 422 -24.74 0.30 13.37
C VAL A 422 -26.15 -0.25 13.48
N GLU A 423 -27.02 0.11 12.53
CA GLU A 423 -28.41 -0.36 12.50
C GLU A 423 -28.50 -1.90 12.48
N GLU A 424 -27.74 -2.59 11.62
CA GLU A 424 -27.70 -4.05 11.58
C GLU A 424 -27.23 -4.65 12.90
N THR A 425 -26.20 -4.06 13.51
CA THR A 425 -25.64 -4.57 14.77
C THR A 425 -26.68 -4.49 15.89
N TYR A 426 -27.41 -3.37 16.01
CA TYR A 426 -28.47 -3.22 17.03
C TYR A 426 -29.71 -4.10 16.76
N LYS A 427 -30.07 -4.37 15.50
CA LYS A 427 -31.14 -5.33 15.14
C LYS A 427 -30.79 -6.77 15.56
N ASN A 428 -29.52 -7.15 15.48
CA ASN A 428 -29.07 -8.49 15.87
C ASN A 428 -28.96 -8.66 17.40
N VAL A 429 -28.63 -7.59 18.14
CA VAL A 429 -28.58 -7.61 19.62
C VAL A 429 -29.98 -7.75 20.23
N SER A 430 -31.02 -7.20 19.58
CA SER A 430 -32.41 -7.26 20.06
C SER A 430 -33.16 -8.56 19.72
N THR A 431 -32.51 -9.52 19.05
CA THR A 431 -33.10 -10.82 18.66
C THR A 431 -32.48 -12.04 19.35
N THR A 432 -31.60 -11.85 20.33
CA THR A 432 -31.07 -12.95 21.15
C THR A 432 -31.94 -13.09 22.41
N PRO A 433 -32.58 -14.25 22.67
CA PRO A 433 -33.53 -14.44 23.78
C PRO A 433 -32.95 -14.27 25.18
#